data_AF-A0A067PAB8-F1
#
_entry.id   AF-A0A067PAB8-F1
#
_cell.length_a   1.000
_cell.length_b   1.000
_cell.length_c   1.000
_cell.angle_alpha   90.00
_cell.angle_beta   90.00
_cell.angle_gamma   90.00
#
_symmetry.space_group_name_H-M   'P 1'
#
loop_
_entity.id
_entity.type
_entity.pdbx_description
1 polymer ?
#
loop_
_entity_poly.entity_id
_entity_poly.type
_entity_poly.pdbx_seq_one_letter_code
_entity_poly.pdbx_strand_id
1 'polypeptide(L)'
;MVWISNRSSETIKVVVTSPGGDPGTYEITPEPLLVESWRQNYWTRKTPETATVTFEKRGVQFQTAVNPTDVLLVYNDTYIVQPSTKVSSTKGSNRSASPGG
;
A
#
# COMPACT_ATOMS: atom_id res chain seq x y z
N MET A 1 -5.87 -0.48 -3.96
CA MET A 1 -4.77 -1.17 -4.64
C MET A 1 -3.46 -0.50 -4.25
N VAL A 2 -2.63 -1.13 -3.42
CA VAL A 2 -1.37 -0.53 -2.95
C VAL A 2 -0.23 -0.92 -3.90
N TRP A 3 0.64 0.03 -4.23
CA TRP A 3 1.88 -0.22 -4.95
C TRP A 3 3.03 -0.27 -3.97
N ILE A 4 3.89 -1.28 -4.09
CA ILE A 4 5.02 -1.45 -3.18
C ILE A 4 6.31 -1.51 -4.00
N SER A 5 7.25 -0.65 -3.65
CA SER A 5 8.60 -0.62 -4.23
C SER A 5 9.61 -1.15 -3.23
N ASN A 6 10.49 -2.02 -3.69
CA ASN A 6 11.67 -2.43 -2.95
C ASN A 6 12.90 -1.70 -3.51
N ARG A 7 13.42 -0.74 -2.74
CA ARG A 7 14.70 -0.05 -2.96
C ARG A 7 15.78 -0.47 -1.97
N SER A 8 15.54 -1.53 -1.21
CA SER A 8 16.51 -2.12 -0.30
C SER A 8 17.47 -3.04 -1.05
N SER A 9 18.55 -3.47 -0.39
CA SER A 9 19.55 -4.39 -0.94
C SER A 9 19.20 -5.87 -0.72
N GLU A 10 18.00 -6.19 -0.26
CA GLU A 10 17.57 -7.56 0.01
C GLU A 10 16.11 -7.81 -0.37
N THR A 11 15.74 -9.09 -0.51
CA THR A 11 14.35 -9.47 -0.71
C THR A 11 13.52 -9.04 0.49
N ILE A 12 12.38 -8.42 0.21
CA ILE A 12 11.37 -8.13 1.22
C ILE A 12 10.16 -9.02 0.99
N LYS A 13 9.60 -9.52 2.09
CA LYS A 13 8.30 -10.17 2.14
C LYS A 13 7.28 -9.18 2.69
N VAL A 14 6.19 -8.97 1.97
CA VAL A 14 5.14 -8.04 2.34
C VAL A 14 3.84 -8.79 2.52
N VAL A 15 3.23 -8.64 3.69
CA VAL A 15 1.91 -9.16 4.02
C VAL A 15 0.98 -7.98 4.22
N VAL A 16 -0.06 -7.88 3.40
CA VAL A 16 -1.08 -6.83 3.53
C VAL A 16 -2.36 -7.44 4.07
N THR A 17 -2.79 -7.00 5.25
CA THR A 17 -4.01 -7.45 5.94
C THR A 17 -5.06 -6.34 6.03
N SER A 18 -6.32 -6.72 5.85
CA SER A 18 -7.48 -5.89 6.17
C SER A 18 -8.23 -6.55 7.33
N PRO A 19 -8.86 -5.78 8.24
CA PRO A 19 -9.82 -6.37 9.19
C PRO A 19 -10.87 -7.19 8.45
N GLY A 20 -10.98 -8.49 8.76
CA GLY A 20 -12.01 -9.38 8.22
C GLY A 20 -11.76 -9.95 6.82
N GLY A 21 -10.53 -9.92 6.29
CA GLY A 21 -10.20 -10.56 5.01
C GLY A 21 -8.85 -11.28 5.01
N ASP A 22 -8.67 -12.17 4.03
CA ASP A 22 -7.42 -12.92 3.88
C ASP A 22 -6.23 -12.00 3.60
N PRO A 23 -5.03 -12.31 4.11
CA PRO A 23 -3.81 -11.58 3.78
C PRO A 23 -3.35 -11.83 2.34
N GLY A 24 -2.86 -10.78 1.68
CA GLY A 24 -2.06 -10.90 0.46
C GLY A 24 -0.57 -10.97 0.82
N THR A 25 0.16 -11.97 0.33
CA THR A 25 1.61 -12.12 0.57
C THR A 25 2.38 -11.94 -0.73
N TYR A 26 3.45 -11.15 -0.69
CA TYR A 26 4.28 -10.82 -1.85
C TYR A 26 5.76 -10.87 -1.48
N GLU A 27 6.57 -11.50 -2.32
CA GLU A 27 8.02 -11.37 -2.27
C GLU A 27 8.47 -10.39 -3.36
N ILE A 28 9.31 -9.44 -2.97
CA ILE A 28 9.86 -8.41 -3.84
C ILE A 28 11.38 -8.50 -3.78
N THR A 29 11.97 -9.18 -4.76
CA THR A 29 13.43 -9.28 -4.90
C THR A 29 13.97 -7.98 -5.50
N PRO A 30 15.04 -7.39 -4.94
CA PRO A 30 15.64 -6.19 -5.51
C PRO A 30 16.35 -6.53 -6.82
N GLU A 31 16.13 -5.72 -7.86
CA GLU A 31 16.85 -5.88 -9.12
C GLU A 31 18.30 -5.37 -8.99
N PRO A 32 19.27 -5.99 -9.70
CA PRO A 32 20.60 -5.41 -9.85
C PRO A 32 20.51 -4.03 -10.55
N LEU A 33 21.49 -3.15 -10.31
CA LEU A 33 21.65 -1.85 -11.00
C LEU A 33 20.70 -0.72 -10.58
N LEU A 34 20.24 -0.69 -9.32
CA LEU A 34 19.42 0.39 -8.75
C LEU A 34 18.06 0.59 -9.44
N VAL A 35 17.62 -0.38 -10.24
CA VAL A 35 16.27 -0.39 -10.79
C VAL A 35 15.32 -0.78 -9.66
N GLU A 36 14.29 0.04 -9.43
CA GLU A 36 13.29 -0.26 -8.41
C GLU A 36 12.46 -1.48 -8.79
N SER A 37 12.38 -2.45 -7.88
CA SER A 37 11.48 -3.59 -8.06
C SER A 37 10.10 -3.26 -7.53
N TRP A 38 9.09 -3.39 -8.39
CA TRP A 38 7.70 -3.09 -8.03
C TRP A 38 6.85 -4.35 -7.94
N ARG A 39 5.99 -4.39 -6.92
CA ARG A 39 4.85 -5.30 -6.86
C ARG A 39 3.60 -4.52 -6.52
N GLN A 40 2.48 -5.03 -7.01
CA GLN A 40 1.18 -4.46 -6.82
C GLN A 40 0.31 -5.46 -6.07
N ASN A 41 -0.40 -5.00 -5.05
CA ASN A 41 -1.52 -5.76 -4.48
C ASN A 41 -2.62 -5.87 -5.55
N TYR A 42 -3.21 -7.06 -5.74
CA TYR A 42 -4.20 -7.34 -6.79
C TYR A 42 -5.66 -7.10 -6.38
N TRP A 43 -5.94 -6.66 -5.16
CA TRP A 43 -7.29 -6.56 -4.63
C TRP A 43 -7.79 -5.11 -4.55
N THR A 44 -9.03 -4.91 -5.01
CA THR A 44 -9.77 -3.65 -4.87
C THR A 44 -10.41 -3.55 -3.49
N ARG A 45 -9.61 -3.22 -2.46
CA ARG A 45 -10.14 -2.91 -1.13
C ARG A 45 -10.49 -1.43 -0.99
N LYS A 46 -11.43 -1.10 -0.09
CA LYS A 46 -11.97 0.25 0.15
C LYS A 46 -11.65 0.82 1.54
N THR A 47 -11.04 0.01 2.40
CA THR A 47 -10.72 0.37 3.79
C THR A 47 -9.21 0.42 3.99
N PRO A 48 -8.71 1.18 4.99
CA PRO A 48 -7.32 1.12 5.41
C PRO A 48 -6.88 -0.32 5.73
N GLU A 49 -5.63 -0.63 5.41
CA GLU A 49 -4.97 -1.93 5.58
C GLU A 49 -3.68 -1.76 6.41
N THR A 50 -3.18 -2.86 6.95
CA THR A 50 -1.85 -2.92 7.57
C THR A 50 -0.90 -3.67 6.64
N ALA A 51 0.18 -2.99 6.22
CA ALA A 51 1.29 -3.64 5.53
C ALA A 51 2.35 -4.05 6.58
N THR A 52 2.65 -5.34 6.64
CA THR A 52 3.78 -5.89 7.39
C THR A 52 4.88 -6.21 6.40
N VAL A 53 6.06 -5.59 6.57
CA VAL A 53 7.22 -5.82 5.71
C VAL A 53 8.30 -6.50 6.53
N THR A 54 8.85 -7.59 5.99
CA THR A 54 9.95 -8.35 6.58
C THR A 54 11.14 -8.34 5.62
N PHE A 55 12.29 -7.92 6.13
CA PHE A 55 13.58 -8.04 5.45
C PHE A 55 14.13 -9.46 5.65
N GLU A 56 14.15 -10.28 4.60
CA GLU A 56 14.33 -11.72 4.77
C GLU A 56 15.70 -12.12 5.35
N LYS A 57 16.79 -11.44 4.96
CA LYS A 57 18.13 -11.84 5.44
C LYS A 57 18.35 -11.42 6.88
N ARG A 58 17.85 -10.24 7.27
CA ARG A 58 18.06 -9.67 8.61
C ARG A 58 16.97 -10.07 9.61
N GLY A 59 15.83 -10.57 9.15
CA GLY A 59 14.68 -10.90 10.00
C GLY A 59 14.02 -9.68 10.66
N VAL A 60 14.40 -8.47 10.26
CA VAL A 60 13.81 -7.22 10.76
C VAL A 60 12.45 -7.02 10.11
N GLN A 61 11.48 -6.56 10.90
CA GLN A 61 10.15 -6.26 10.40
C GLN A 61 9.65 -4.90 10.85
N PHE A 62 8.79 -4.30 10.04
CA PHE A 62 8.00 -3.13 10.45
C PHE A 62 6.56 -3.26 9.95
N GLN A 63 5.69 -2.46 10.56
CA GLN A 63 4.29 -2.35 10.17
C GLN A 63 3.95 -0.90 9.89
N THR A 64 3.12 -0.68 8.88
CA THR A 64 2.56 0.65 8.59
C THR A 64 1.14 0.52 8.08
N ALA A 65 0.33 1.54 8.40
CA ALA A 65 -0.97 1.70 7.78
C ALA A 65 -0.79 2.12 6.32
N VAL A 66 -1.63 1.58 5.44
CA VAL A 66 -1.72 1.98 4.02
C VAL A 66 -3.20 2.07 3.64
N ASN A 67 -3.55 3.10 2.88
CA ASN A 67 -4.88 3.20 2.28
C ASN A 67 -4.89 2.53 0.91
N PRO A 68 -6.09 2.16 0.40
CA PRO A 68 -6.22 1.81 -0.99
C PRO A 68 -5.63 2.90 -1.87
N THR A 69 -4.80 2.53 -2.86
CA THR A 69 -4.17 3.43 -3.83
C THR A 69 -2.93 4.19 -3.36
N ASP A 70 -2.50 3.97 -2.11
CA ASP A 70 -1.21 4.46 -1.63
C ASP A 70 -0.03 3.75 -2.31
N VAL A 71 1.13 4.40 -2.22
CA VAL A 71 2.43 3.85 -2.62
C VAL A 71 3.28 3.67 -1.37
N LEU A 72 3.83 2.48 -1.17
CA LEU A 72 4.81 2.16 -0.13
C LEU A 72 6.18 1.99 -0.77
N LEU A 73 7.12 2.89 -0.43
CA LEU A 73 8.53 2.78 -0.83
C LEU A 73 9.32 2.23 0.35
N VAL A 74 10.02 1.11 0.15
CA VAL A 74 10.82 0.46 1.19
C VAL A 74 12.30 0.62 0.89
N TYR A 75 13.05 1.17 1.83
CA TYR A 75 14.51 1.31 1.79
C TYR A 75 15.15 0.38 2.82
N ASN A 76 16.48 0.38 2.92
CA ASN A 76 17.22 -0.51 3.84
C ASN A 76 16.92 -0.29 5.32
N ASP A 77 16.56 0.93 5.70
CA ASP A 77 16.48 1.43 7.08
C ASP A 77 15.25 2.32 7.33
N THR A 78 14.50 2.65 6.27
CA THR A 78 13.32 3.52 6.36
C THR A 78 12.27 3.15 5.31
N TYR A 79 11.10 3.78 5.39
CA TYR A 79 10.04 3.63 4.42
C TYR A 79 9.26 4.93 4.26
N ILE A 80 8.59 5.06 3.11
CA ILE A 80 7.69 6.17 2.82
C ILE A 80 6.34 5.61 2.43
N VAL A 81 5.29 6.02 3.14
CA VAL A 81 3.91 5.87 2.66
C VAL A 81 3.55 7.18 1.97
N GLN A 82 3.43 7.13 0.65
CA GLN A 82 2.94 8.24 -0.14
C GLN A 82 1.44 8.06 -0.36
N PRO A 83 0.60 8.94 0.23
CA PRO A 83 -0.84 8.90 0.00
C PRO A 83 -1.19 9.08 -1.46
N SER A 84 -2.22 8.38 -1.92
CA SER A 84 -2.73 8.63 -3.28
C SER A 84 -3.26 10.05 -3.43
N THR A 85 -2.94 10.69 -4.56
CA THR A 85 -3.58 11.94 -4.98
C THR A 85 -4.89 11.70 -5.72
N LYS A 86 -5.27 10.43 -5.97
CA LYS A 86 -6.61 10.10 -6.47
C LYS A 86 -7.63 10.42 -5.39
N VAL A 87 -8.24 11.60 -5.49
CA VAL A 87 -9.42 11.95 -4.71
C VAL A 87 -10.51 10.96 -5.10
N SER A 88 -10.95 10.13 -4.15
CA SER A 88 -12.21 9.42 -4.29
C SER A 88 -13.27 10.49 -4.55
N SER A 89 -13.85 10.50 -5.75
CA SER A 89 -14.97 11.38 -6.06
C SER A 89 -16.15 10.97 -5.17
N THR A 90 -16.22 11.50 -3.97
CA THR A 90 -17.42 11.44 -3.16
C THR A 90 -18.43 12.28 -3.91
N LYS A 91 -19.33 11.63 -4.66
CA LYS A 91 -20.43 12.29 -5.36
C LYS A 91 -21.26 12.97 -4.27
N GLY A 92 -21.02 14.26 -4.05
CA GLY A 92 -21.80 15.08 -3.15
C GLY A 92 -23.25 15.03 -3.60
N SER A 93 -24.09 14.30 -2.87
CA SER A 93 -25.53 14.35 -3.03
C SER A 93 -26.01 15.68 -2.46
N ASN A 94 -25.77 16.78 -3.17
CA ASN A 94 -26.53 18.00 -2.97
C ASN A 94 -27.93 17.75 -3.55
N ARG A 95 -28.81 17.14 -2.74
CA ARG A 95 -30.25 17.31 -2.94
C ARG A 95 -30.57 18.74 -2.50
N SER A 96 -30.57 19.66 -3.45
CA SER A 96 -31.25 20.94 -3.32
C SER A 96 -32.74 20.64 -3.13
N ALA A 97 -33.25 20.84 -1.91
CA ALA A 97 -34.68 20.89 -1.67
C ALA A 97 -35.21 22.21 -2.23
N SER A 98 -36.08 22.16 -3.23
CA SER A 98 -36.90 23.31 -3.64
C SER A 98 -37.95 23.59 -2.56
N PRO A 99 -38.16 24.84 -2.12
CA PRO A 99 -39.37 25.19 -1.41
C PRO A 99 -40.53 25.30 -2.42
N GLY A 100 -41.58 24.50 -2.20
CA GLY A 100 -42.83 24.59 -2.95
C GLY A 100 -43.51 25.93 -2.70
N GLY A 101 -44.11 26.48 -3.77
CA GLY A 101 -44.95 27.68 -3.73
C GLY A 101 -46.39 27.41 -3.33
#